data_AF-A0A1G4JQ83-F1
#
_entry.id   AF-A0A1G4JQ83-F1
#
_cell.length_a   1.000
_cell.length_b   1.000
_cell.length_c   1.000
_cell.angle_alpha   90.00
_cell.angle_beta   90.00
_cell.angle_gamma   90.00
#
_symmetry.space_group_name_H-M   'P 1'
#
loop_
_entity.id
_entity.type
_entity.pdbx_description
1 polymer ?
#
loop_
_entity_poly.entity_id
_entity_poly.type
_entity_poly.pdbx_seq_one_letter_code
_entity_poly.pdbx_strand_id
1 'polypeptide(L)'
;MLRIGLPRSYSALSKRTNKVKVQLLKDFPKFQLYKGQVASVSPSLMRNYLHSKNGARYILADEDIDQQLQAKAFELTALRVKEVAKKDQDKMVVGEQPVEEKETSQKEEIEKKKQPKLFNSGITLKDVKIPGLEI
;
A
#
# COMPACT_ATOMS: atom_id res chain seq x y z
N MET A 1 -19.82 30.34 26.70
CA MET A 1 -19.88 29.01 27.37
C MET A 1 -18.95 28.04 26.64
N LEU A 2 -17.77 27.77 27.19
CA LEU A 2 -16.85 26.75 26.68
C LEU A 2 -17.28 25.39 27.24
N ARG A 3 -17.93 24.56 26.42
CA ARG A 3 -18.18 23.15 26.76
C ARG A 3 -16.86 22.40 26.62
N ILE A 4 -16.13 22.27 27.74
CA ILE A 4 -14.96 21.40 27.83
C ILE A 4 -15.48 19.97 27.81
N GLY A 5 -15.55 19.38 26.61
CA GLY A 5 -15.85 17.97 26.47
C GLY A 5 -14.71 17.14 27.05
N LEU A 6 -15.00 16.23 27.97
CA LEU A 6 -14.04 15.24 28.45
C LEU A 6 -13.40 14.52 27.25
N PRO A 7 -12.07 14.40 27.18
CA PRO A 7 -11.43 13.64 26.12
C PRO A 7 -11.90 12.19 26.21
N ARG A 8 -12.63 11.71 25.20
CA ARG A 8 -12.96 10.29 25.08
C ARG A 8 -11.66 9.52 24.87
N SER A 9 -11.18 8.86 25.92
CA SER A 9 -10.08 7.91 25.80
C SER A 9 -10.60 6.66 25.08
N TYR A 10 -10.03 6.37 23.91
CA TYR A 10 -10.36 5.16 23.15
C TYR A 10 -9.32 4.09 23.43
N SER A 11 -9.77 2.87 23.69
CA SER A 11 -8.90 1.70 23.78
C SER A 11 -8.17 1.46 22.45
N ALA A 12 -7.00 0.82 22.50
CA ALA A 12 -6.23 0.49 21.31
C ALA A 12 -7.04 -0.38 20.34
N LEU A 13 -7.80 -1.34 20.87
CA LEU A 13 -8.72 -2.17 20.09
C LEU A 13 -9.77 -1.32 19.39
N SER A 14 -10.41 -0.39 20.10
CA SER A 14 -11.42 0.50 19.52
C SER A 14 -10.87 1.36 18.39
N LYS A 15 -9.65 1.90 18.52
CA LYS A 15 -9.00 2.66 17.42
C LYS A 15 -8.77 1.82 16.16
N ARG A 16 -8.48 0.52 16.33
CA ARG A 16 -8.24 -0.42 15.24
C ARG A 16 -9.53 -0.82 14.53
N THR A 17 -10.58 -1.16 15.28
CA THR A 17 -11.81 -1.76 14.73
C THR A 17 -12.91 -0.76 14.43
N ASN A 18 -13.00 0.36 15.15
CA ASN A 18 -14.07 1.33 14.96
C ASN A 18 -13.83 2.15 13.68
N LYS A 19 -14.58 1.81 12.63
CA LYS A 19 -14.55 2.45 11.32
C LYS A 19 -15.96 2.86 10.90
N VAL A 20 -16.04 3.87 10.04
CA VAL A 20 -17.28 4.38 9.48
C VAL A 20 -17.19 4.35 7.95
N LYS A 21 -18.24 3.87 7.30
CA LYS A 21 -18.38 3.91 5.83
C LYS A 21 -18.72 5.34 5.38
N VAL A 22 -17.96 5.84 4.40
CA VAL A 22 -18.15 7.18 3.84
C VAL A 22 -17.93 7.17 2.34
N GLN A 23 -18.64 8.05 1.62
CA GLN A 23 -18.39 8.34 0.22
C GLN A 23 -17.64 9.67 0.09
N LEU A 24 -16.55 9.68 -0.67
CA LEU A 24 -15.75 10.88 -0.88
C LEU A 24 -16.32 11.71 -2.02
N LEU A 25 -16.46 13.02 -1.79
CA LEU A 25 -16.97 13.97 -2.78
C LEU A 25 -15.84 14.84 -3.36
N LYS A 26 -14.67 14.81 -2.72
CA LYS A 26 -13.45 15.53 -3.12
C LYS A 26 -12.24 14.60 -3.03
N ASP A 27 -11.18 14.97 -3.75
CA ASP A 27 -9.88 14.32 -3.63
C ASP A 27 -9.15 14.80 -2.37
N PHE A 28 -8.53 13.86 -1.67
CA PHE A 28 -7.70 14.07 -0.49
C PHE A 28 -6.33 13.40 -0.68
N PRO A 29 -5.37 14.05 -1.38
CA PRO A 29 -4.08 13.46 -1.72
C PRO A 29 -3.28 12.99 -0.50
N LYS A 30 -3.34 13.75 0.61
CA LYS A 30 -2.64 13.44 1.86
C LYS A 30 -3.03 12.08 2.45
N PHE A 31 -4.27 11.63 2.20
CA PHE A 31 -4.79 10.37 2.71
C PHE A 31 -4.90 9.29 1.63
N GLN A 32 -4.45 9.57 0.40
CA GLN A 32 -4.59 8.67 -0.77
C GLN A 32 -6.05 8.28 -1.04
N LEU A 33 -6.95 9.22 -0.76
CA LEU A 33 -8.39 9.04 -0.84
C LEU A 33 -8.91 9.90 -1.99
N TYR A 34 -9.60 9.29 -2.96
CA TYR A 34 -10.00 9.96 -4.19
C TYR A 34 -11.50 10.19 -4.28
N LYS A 35 -11.89 11.20 -5.04
CA LYS A 35 -13.29 11.55 -5.29
C LYS A 35 -14.06 10.35 -5.83
N GLY A 36 -15.24 10.12 -5.27
CA GLY A 36 -16.17 9.06 -5.64
C GLY A 36 -15.91 7.70 -4.98
N GLN A 37 -14.77 7.51 -4.35
CA GLN A 37 -14.46 6.28 -3.64
C GLN A 37 -15.31 6.13 -2.37
N VAL A 38 -15.79 4.91 -2.14
CA VAL A 38 -16.40 4.47 -0.89
C VAL A 38 -15.31 3.84 -0.02
N ALA A 39 -15.10 4.36 1.19
CA ALA A 39 -14.01 3.93 2.07
C ALA A 39 -14.47 3.77 3.53
N SER A 40 -13.80 2.89 4.28
CA SER A 40 -13.97 2.73 5.72
C SER A 40 -12.88 3.48 6.49
N VAL A 41 -13.24 4.60 7.10
CA VAL A 41 -12.30 5.54 7.74
C VAL A 41 -12.53 5.62 9.24
N SER A 42 -11.58 6.18 9.99
CA SER A 42 -11.79 6.41 11.42
C SER A 42 -12.79 7.57 11.65
N PRO A 43 -13.62 7.52 12.71
CA PRO A 43 -14.57 8.60 13.01
C PRO A 43 -13.90 9.96 13.19
N SER A 44 -12.70 9.98 13.79
CA SER A 44 -11.92 11.20 14.00
C SER A 44 -11.46 11.82 12.68
N LEU A 45 -10.95 10.99 11.77
CA LEU A 45 -10.51 11.43 10.45
C LEU A 45 -11.69 11.98 9.64
N MET A 46 -12.84 11.29 9.69
CA MET A 46 -14.06 11.74 9.02
C MET A 46 -14.53 13.11 9.53
N ARG A 47 -14.76 13.25 10.84
CA ARG A 47 -15.33 14.47 11.43
C ARG A 47 -14.42 15.69 11.24
N ASN A 48 -13.11 15.51 11.42
CA ASN A 48 -12.18 16.64 11.47
C ASN A 48 -11.65 17.04 10.09
N TYR A 49 -11.49 16.09 9.16
CA TYR A 49 -10.83 16.35 7.88
C TYR A 49 -11.75 16.15 6.68
N LEU A 50 -12.37 14.96 6.55
CA LEU A 50 -13.06 14.60 5.32
C LEU A 50 -14.43 15.27 5.17
N HIS A 51 -15.21 15.33 6.25
CA HIS A 51 -16.56 15.87 6.22
C HIS A 51 -16.58 17.41 6.06
N SER A 52 -15.47 18.07 6.38
CA SER A 52 -15.37 19.53 6.30
C SER A 52 -15.64 20.03 4.87
N LYS A 53 -16.44 21.09 4.76
CA LYS A 53 -16.83 21.72 3.48
C LYS A 53 -17.44 20.71 2.49
N ASN A 54 -18.24 19.76 2.98
CA ASN A 54 -18.90 18.72 2.19
C ASN A 54 -17.89 17.91 1.36
N GLY A 55 -16.72 17.61 1.93
CA GLY A 55 -15.69 16.83 1.25
C GLY A 55 -16.00 15.34 1.19
N ALA A 56 -16.83 14.84 2.09
CA ALA A 56 -17.28 13.46 2.17
C ALA A 56 -18.69 13.40 2.79
N ARG A 57 -19.39 12.29 2.57
CA ARG A 57 -20.73 12.01 3.10
C ARG A 57 -20.72 10.67 3.86
N TYR A 58 -21.45 10.60 4.96
CA TYR A 58 -21.68 9.35 5.68
C TYR A 58 -22.62 8.44 4.89
N ILE A 59 -22.32 7.13 4.89
CA ILE A 59 -23.17 6.09 4.32
C ILE A 59 -23.73 5.28 5.49
N LEU A 60 -25.05 5.32 5.68
CA LEU A 60 -25.74 4.55 6.71
C LEU A 60 -26.24 3.23 6.15
N ALA A 61 -26.90 3.30 4.99
CA ALA A 61 -27.33 2.15 4.20
C ALA A 61 -26.59 2.13 2.86
N ASP A 62 -26.44 0.96 2.24
CA ASP A 62 -25.75 0.85 0.96
C ASP A 62 -26.54 1.53 -0.20
N GLU A 63 -27.84 1.81 0.01
CA GLU A 63 -28.70 2.60 -0.89
C GLU A 63 -28.31 4.09 -0.95
N ASP A 64 -27.61 4.60 0.07
CA ASP A 64 -27.16 6.01 0.12
C ASP A 64 -26.01 6.31 -0.85
N ILE A 65 -25.43 5.27 -1.46
CA ILE A 65 -24.23 5.38 -2.28
C ILE A 65 -24.59 5.95 -3.65
N ASP A 66 -23.94 7.04 -4.03
CA ASP A 66 -24.00 7.56 -5.40
C ASP A 66 -23.23 6.63 -6.34
N GLN A 67 -23.96 5.73 -7.00
CA GLN A 67 -23.42 4.73 -7.91
C GLN A 67 -22.73 5.37 -9.14
N GLN A 68 -23.23 6.50 -9.63
CA GLN A 68 -22.65 7.18 -10.79
C GLN A 68 -21.26 7.75 -10.44
N LEU A 69 -21.14 8.35 -9.26
CA LEU A 69 -19.88 8.86 -8.76
C LEU A 69 -18.88 7.73 -8.49
N GLN A 70 -19.35 6.60 -7.95
CA GLN A 70 -18.53 5.43 -7.68
C GLN A 70 -17.99 4.79 -8.96
N ALA A 71 -18.83 4.65 -10.01
CA ALA A 71 -18.41 4.12 -11.31
C ALA A 71 -17.27 4.94 -11.92
N LYS A 72 -17.41 6.28 -11.92
CA LYS A 72 -16.35 7.20 -12.38
C LYS A 72 -15.06 7.05 -11.60
N ALA A 73 -15.15 6.87 -10.28
CA ALA A 73 -13.98 6.66 -9.44
C ALA A 73 -13.25 5.36 -9.82
N PHE A 74 -14.00 4.28 -10.08
CA PHE A 74 -13.42 2.99 -10.48
C PHE A 74 -12.63 3.10 -11.80
N GLU A 75 -13.20 3.75 -12.81
CA GLU A 75 -12.53 4.02 -14.09
C GLU A 75 -11.23 4.80 -13.89
N LEU A 76 -11.25 5.88 -13.10
CA LEU A 76 -10.07 6.69 -12.82
C LEU A 76 -9.00 5.91 -12.06
N THR A 77 -9.38 5.04 -11.11
CA THR A 77 -8.42 4.19 -10.40
C THR A 77 -7.77 3.19 -11.34
N ALA A 78 -8.53 2.58 -12.26
CA ALA A 78 -8.00 1.65 -13.24
C ALA A 78 -6.98 2.33 -14.18
N LEU A 79 -7.22 3.58 -14.57
CA LEU A 79 -6.27 4.37 -15.36
C LEU A 79 -4.97 4.64 -14.59
N ARG A 80 -5.05 5.06 -13.32
CA ARG A 80 -3.86 5.31 -12.49
C ARG A 80 -3.01 4.07 -12.27
N VAL A 81 -3.63 2.91 -12.04
CA VAL A 81 -2.89 1.64 -11.90
C VAL A 81 -2.10 1.33 -13.16
N LYS A 82 -2.70 1.55 -14.34
CA LYS A 82 -2.01 1.37 -15.63
C LYS A 82 -0.83 2.34 -15.80
N GLU A 83 -0.97 3.60 -15.37
CA GLU A 83 0.12 4.59 -15.45
C GLU A 83 1.29 4.25 -14.53
N VAL A 84 1.03 3.78 -13.31
CA VAL A 84 2.09 3.36 -12.38
C VAL A 84 2.84 2.15 -12.94
N ALA A 85 2.12 1.16 -13.46
CA ALA A 85 2.73 -0.02 -14.06
C ALA A 85 3.66 0.32 -15.26
N LYS A 86 3.30 1.31 -16.08
CA LYS A 86 4.17 1.78 -17.17
C LYS A 86 5.43 2.47 -16.67
N LYS A 87 5.32 3.29 -15.62
CA LYS A 87 6.48 4.01 -15.04
C LYS A 87 7.49 3.07 -14.38
N ASP A 88 7.05 1.92 -13.88
CA ASP A 88 7.96 0.91 -13.31
C ASP A 88 8.71 0.12 -14.40
N GLN A 89 8.10 -0.05 -15.58
CA GLN A 89 8.78 -0.67 -16.74
C GLN A 89 9.87 0.23 -17.33
N ASP A 90 9.63 1.54 -17.43
CA ASP A 90 10.61 2.49 -17.99
C ASP A 90 11.86 2.67 -17.09
N LYS A 91 11.75 2.38 -15.79
CA LYS A 91 12.89 2.47 -14.84
C LYS A 91 13.82 1.25 -14.87
N MET A 92 13.39 0.12 -15.43
CA MET A 92 14.22 -1.09 -15.51
C MET A 92 15.18 -1.11 -16.71
N VAL A 93 15.10 -0.15 -17.65
CA VAL A 93 15.86 -0.19 -18.91
C VAL A 93 17.16 0.66 -18.90
N VAL A 94 17.46 1.40 -17.82
CA VAL A 94 18.64 2.31 -17.79
C VAL A 94 19.86 1.69 -17.06
N GLY A 95 20.02 0.37 -17.12
CA GLY A 95 20.95 -0.34 -16.24
C GLY A 95 21.86 -1.39 -16.89
N GLU A 96 22.10 -1.39 -18.20
CA GLU A 96 23.09 -2.30 -18.79
C GLU A 96 23.97 -1.57 -19.82
N GLN A 97 25.06 -0.98 -19.33
CA GLN A 97 26.26 -0.75 -20.13
C GLN A 97 27.21 -1.92 -19.89
N PRO A 98 27.68 -2.63 -20.93
CA PRO A 98 28.65 -3.69 -20.79
C PRO A 98 30.05 -3.09 -20.70
N VAL A 99 30.80 -3.45 -19.66
CA VAL A 99 32.26 -3.24 -19.61
C VAL A 99 32.91 -4.60 -19.79
N GLU A 100 33.61 -4.73 -20.90
CA GLU A 100 34.40 -5.89 -21.30
C GLU A 100 35.74 -5.99 -20.54
N GLU A 101 36.14 -7.25 -20.37
CA GLU A 101 37.51 -7.80 -20.27
C GLU A 101 38.35 -7.66 -19.00
N LYS A 102 38.66 -8.82 -18.40
CA LYS A 102 40.03 -9.36 -18.28
C LYS A 102 40.06 -10.84 -17.87
N GLU A 103 40.84 -11.60 -18.63
CA GLU A 103 41.11 -13.05 -18.52
C GLU A 103 42.06 -13.38 -17.36
N THR A 104 41.90 -14.55 -16.71
CA THR A 104 42.83 -15.72 -16.77
C THR A 104 42.61 -16.72 -15.62
N SER A 105 42.29 -17.96 -16.03
CA SER A 105 42.87 -19.26 -15.62
C SER A 105 43.05 -19.63 -14.14
N GLN A 106 42.30 -20.64 -13.67
CA GLN A 106 42.85 -21.94 -13.23
C GLN A 106 41.76 -23.01 -13.05
N LYS A 107 42.13 -24.24 -13.43
CA LYS A 107 41.33 -25.46 -13.61
C LYS A 107 41.08 -26.22 -12.29
N GLU A 108 39.93 -26.90 -12.27
CA GLU A 108 39.62 -28.20 -11.62
C GLU A 108 39.62 -28.20 -10.07
N GLU A 109 38.57 -28.60 -9.32
CA GLU A 109 37.82 -29.86 -9.39
C GLU A 109 36.55 -29.83 -8.47
N ILE A 110 35.53 -30.61 -8.85
CA ILE A 110 34.45 -31.21 -8.02
C ILE A 110 33.20 -30.37 -7.68
N GLU A 111 32.24 -30.46 -8.59
CA GLU A 111 30.84 -30.87 -8.36
C GLU A 111 30.35 -30.98 -6.90
N LYS A 112 29.88 -29.88 -6.33
CA LYS A 112 28.74 -29.91 -5.39
C LYS A 112 27.77 -28.79 -5.74
N LYS A 113 26.59 -29.21 -6.19
CA LYS A 113 25.38 -28.43 -6.54
C LYS A 113 25.34 -27.04 -5.86
N LYS A 114 25.59 -25.99 -6.65
CA LYS A 114 25.40 -24.60 -6.25
C LYS A 114 23.90 -24.37 -5.99
N GLN A 115 23.50 -24.34 -4.72
CA GLN A 115 22.18 -23.83 -4.36
C GLN A 115 22.12 -22.33 -4.71
N PRO A 116 20.96 -21.82 -5.19
CA PRO A 116 20.83 -20.41 -5.51
C PRO A 116 21.04 -19.58 -4.24
N LYS A 117 22.06 -18.72 -4.25
CA LYS A 117 22.29 -17.75 -3.18
C LYS A 117 21.14 -16.74 -3.25
N LEU A 118 20.28 -16.73 -2.23
CA LEU A 118 19.11 -15.84 -2.18
C LEU A 118 19.45 -14.44 -1.66
N PHE A 119 20.60 -14.28 -1.00
CA PHE A 119 21.03 -13.03 -0.41
C PHE A 119 22.47 -12.67 -0.83
N ASN A 120 22.72 -11.38 -1.04
CA ASN A 120 24.03 -10.83 -1.42
C ASN A 120 25.16 -11.15 -0.42
N SER A 121 24.80 -11.52 0.81
CA SER A 121 25.70 -11.95 1.89
C SER A 121 26.13 -13.42 1.80
N GLY A 122 25.69 -14.19 0.80
CA GLY A 122 26.08 -15.59 0.62
C GLY A 122 25.42 -16.58 1.58
N ILE A 123 24.40 -16.15 2.32
CA ILE A 123 23.64 -16.97 3.28
C ILE A 123 22.67 -17.88 2.52
N THR A 124 22.62 -19.16 2.87
CA THR A 124 21.68 -20.14 2.30
C THR A 124 20.47 -20.36 3.22
N LEU A 125 19.36 -20.91 2.69
CA LEU A 125 18.15 -21.18 3.50
C LEU A 125 18.41 -22.12 4.68
N LYS A 126 19.45 -22.95 4.59
CA LYS A 126 19.85 -23.86 5.66
C LYS A 126 20.50 -23.13 6.84
N ASP A 127 21.09 -21.98 6.60
CA ASP A 127 21.79 -21.20 7.62
C ASP A 127 20.81 -20.35 8.45
N VAL A 128 19.57 -20.17 7.97
CA VAL A 128 18.54 -19.39 8.67
C VAL A 128 17.71 -20.31 9.56
N LYS A 129 18.12 -20.43 10.83
CA LYS A 129 17.34 -21.16 11.84
C LYS A 129 16.22 -20.27 12.40
N ILE A 130 14.99 -20.48 11.94
CA ILE A 130 13.80 -19.82 12.47
C ILE A 130 13.28 -20.67 13.65
N PRO A 131 13.29 -20.17 14.90
CA PRO A 131 12.78 -20.95 16.03
C PRO A 131 11.28 -21.23 15.86
N GLY A 132 10.90 -22.50 15.89
CA GLY A 132 9.51 -22.97 15.74
C GLY A 132 9.09 -23.35 14.31
N LEU A 133 10.01 -23.37 13.35
CA LEU A 133 9.76 -23.85 11.99
C LEU A 133 10.81 -24.92 11.64
N GLU A 134 10.40 -26.19 11.54
CA GLU A 134 11.26 -27.26 11.01
C GLU A 134 11.11 -27.26 9.47
N ILE A 135 12.23 -27.05 8.75
CA ILE A 135 12.31 -27.03 7.27
C ILE A 135 13.03 -28.29 6.80
#